data_AF-A0A419JNH4-F1
#
_entry.id   AF-A0A419JNH4-F1
#
_cell.length_a   1.000
_cell.length_b   1.000
_cell.length_c   1.000
_cell.angle_alpha   90.00
_cell.angle_beta   90.00
_cell.angle_gamma   90.00
#
_symmetry.space_group_name_H-M   'P 1'
#
loop_
_entity.id
_entity.type
_entity.pdbx_description
1 polymer ?
#
loop_
_entity_poly.entity_id
_entity_poly.type
_entity_poly.pdbx_seq_one_letter_code
_entity_poly.pdbx_strand_id
1 'polypeptide(L)'
;MSKENPFSPAFPVNPKYFVNRIEIIDSFKRAFDRSTKTETPTPDNIAILGDWGIGKTSVLRKFETMALEEFRERKTFSVIVELIPASCNSLTSLTSHDSCTNFSENQK
;
A
#
# COMPACT_ATOMS: atom_id res chain seq x y z
N MET A 1 21.03 -20.50 5.26
CA MET A 1 20.60 -19.21 4.67
C MET A 1 19.93 -19.51 3.34
N SER A 2 18.59 -19.60 3.34
CA SER A 2 17.82 -19.78 2.11
C SER A 2 17.99 -18.54 1.23
N LYS A 3 18.43 -18.75 -0.01
CA LYS A 3 18.59 -17.73 -1.03
C LYS A 3 17.18 -17.23 -1.40
N GLU A 4 16.71 -16.19 -0.72
CA GLU A 4 15.39 -15.61 -0.96
C GLU A 4 15.30 -15.11 -2.40
N ASN A 5 14.22 -15.50 -3.09
CA ASN A 5 14.01 -15.14 -4.48
C ASN A 5 13.69 -13.63 -4.58
N PRO A 6 14.55 -12.81 -5.21
CA PRO A 6 14.33 -11.37 -5.33
C PRO A 6 13.18 -11.02 -6.28
N PHE A 7 12.60 -11.99 -6.97
CA PHE A 7 11.48 -11.83 -7.91
C PHE A 7 10.14 -12.32 -7.34
N SER A 8 10.05 -12.59 -6.03
CA SER A 8 8.75 -12.90 -5.41
C SER A 8 7.84 -11.67 -5.44
N PRO A 9 6.66 -11.72 -6.07
CA PRO A 9 5.74 -10.58 -6.14
C PRO A 9 5.14 -10.21 -4.78
N ALA A 10 5.24 -11.10 -3.78
CA ALA A 10 4.75 -10.90 -2.42
C ALA A 10 5.76 -10.20 -1.49
N PHE A 11 7.04 -10.10 -1.88
CA PHE A 11 8.05 -9.44 -1.06
C PHE A 11 8.20 -7.97 -1.43
N PRO A 12 8.39 -7.07 -0.45
CA PRO A 12 8.75 -5.69 -0.73
C PRO A 12 10.04 -5.68 -1.54
N VAL A 13 9.93 -5.25 -2.79
CA VAL A 13 11.07 -5.15 -3.71
C VAL A 13 12.13 -4.28 -3.02
N ASN A 14 13.31 -4.87 -2.79
CA ASN A 14 14.44 -4.15 -2.20
C ASN A 14 14.61 -2.82 -2.95
N PRO A 15 14.74 -1.67 -2.26
CA PRO A 15 14.72 -0.34 -2.86
C PRO A 15 15.74 -0.16 -4.00
N LYS A 16 16.81 -0.96 -4.04
CA LYS A 16 17.79 -0.98 -5.14
C LYS A 16 17.19 -1.41 -6.50
N TYR A 17 16.09 -2.15 -6.50
CA TYR A 17 15.36 -2.57 -7.71
C TYR A 17 14.13 -1.70 -8.00
N PHE A 18 13.77 -0.78 -7.10
CA PHE A 18 12.68 0.18 -7.29
C PHE A 18 13.17 1.43 -8.06
N VAL A 19 13.92 1.17 -9.14
CA VAL A 19 14.56 2.22 -9.95
C VAL A 19 13.50 2.87 -10.84
N ASN A 20 13.58 4.20 -11.00
CA ASN A 20 12.72 5.02 -11.86
C ASN A 20 11.28 5.32 -11.35
N ARG A 21 11.05 5.36 -10.02
CA ARG A 21 9.76 5.77 -9.42
C ARG A 21 9.86 6.87 -8.37
N ILE A 22 10.89 7.69 -8.46
CA ILE A 22 11.19 8.75 -7.50
C ILE A 22 10.02 9.75 -7.41
N GLU A 23 9.44 10.14 -8.55
CA GLU A 23 8.30 11.06 -8.58
C GLU A 23 7.07 10.53 -7.83
N ILE A 24 6.75 9.25 -8.00
CA ILE A 24 5.62 8.59 -7.32
C ILE A 24 5.88 8.54 -5.81
N ILE A 25 7.09 8.20 -5.40
CA ILE A 25 7.49 8.17 -3.98
C ILE A 25 7.41 9.58 -3.38
N ASP A 26 7.96 10.58 -4.06
CA ASP A 26 7.94 11.97 -3.58
C ASP A 26 6.53 12.55 -3.54
N SER A 27 5.67 12.19 -4.49
CA SER A 27 4.26 12.57 -4.48
C SER A 27 3.54 11.96 -3.27
N PHE A 28 3.78 10.68 -2.98
CA PHE A 28 3.24 10.04 -1.79
C PHE A 28 3.74 10.69 -0.51
N LYS A 29 5.05 10.99 -0.40
CA LYS A 29 5.61 11.68 0.77
C LYS A 29 4.94 13.03 1.02
N ARG A 30 4.74 13.83 -0.04
CA ARG A 30 4.07 15.14 0.07
C ARG A 30 2.62 15.01 0.52
N ALA A 31 1.87 14.06 -0.04
CA ALA A 31 0.48 13.79 0.37
C ALA A 31 0.40 13.26 1.82
N PHE A 32 1.29 12.36 2.19
CA PHE A 32 1.38 11.83 3.55
C PHE A 32 1.71 12.92 4.56
N ASP A 33 2.68 13.78 4.27
CA ASP A 33 3.00 14.92 5.13
C ASP A 33 1.86 15.92 5.24
N ARG A 34 1.17 16.21 4.12
CA ARG A 34 0.03 17.12 4.12
C ARG A 34 -1.11 16.58 4.99
N SER A 35 -1.48 15.31 4.82
CA SER A 35 -2.59 14.70 5.57
C SER A 35 -2.30 14.54 7.07
N THR A 36 -1.03 14.46 7.45
CA THR A 36 -0.61 14.22 8.85
C THR A 36 -0.06 15.44 9.59
N LYS A 37 0.25 16.57 8.92
CA LYS A 37 0.74 17.81 9.57
C LYS A 37 -0.36 18.83 9.85
N THR A 38 -1.54 18.71 9.24
CA THR A 38 -2.64 19.66 9.44
C THR A 38 -3.33 19.41 10.78
N GLU A 39 -3.68 20.48 11.52
CA GLU A 39 -4.43 20.39 12.79
C GLU A 39 -5.75 19.61 12.62
N THR A 40 -6.40 19.77 11.46
CA THR A 40 -7.48 18.92 11.00
C THR A 40 -6.94 17.90 10.00
N PRO A 41 -7.02 16.59 10.29
CA PRO A 41 -6.58 15.56 9.34
C PRO A 41 -7.36 15.70 8.03
N THR A 42 -6.66 15.98 6.93
CA THR A 42 -7.30 16.06 5.61
C THR A 42 -7.04 14.73 4.89
N PRO A 43 -8.06 13.90 4.64
CA PRO A 43 -7.87 12.63 3.95
C PRO A 43 -7.45 12.89 2.51
N ASP A 44 -6.32 12.30 2.12
CA ASP A 44 -5.79 12.37 0.76
C ASP A 44 -6.09 11.05 0.01
N ASN A 45 -6.63 11.18 -1.19
CA ASN A 45 -6.92 10.05 -2.07
C ASN A 45 -5.88 9.97 -3.18
N ILE A 46 -5.34 8.77 -3.44
CA ILE A 46 -4.32 8.53 -4.47
C ILE A 46 -4.79 7.41 -5.39
N ALA A 47 -4.70 7.64 -6.70
CA ALA A 47 -4.92 6.62 -7.72
C ALA A 47 -3.61 6.31 -8.45
N ILE A 48 -3.24 5.03 -8.55
CA ILE A 48 -2.05 4.58 -9.28
C ILE A 48 -2.51 3.99 -10.61
N LEU A 49 -2.24 4.71 -11.69
CA LEU A 49 -2.60 4.32 -13.05
C LEU A 49 -1.38 3.76 -13.79
N GLY A 50 -1.62 2.84 -14.73
CA GLY A 50 -0.58 2.27 -15.57
C GLY A 50 -0.94 0.89 -16.09
N ASP A 51 -0.13 0.39 -17.02
CA ASP A 51 -0.38 -0.89 -17.70
C ASP A 51 -0.29 -2.11 -16.80
N TRP A 52 -0.80 -3.24 -17.28
CA TRP A 52 -0.68 -4.51 -16.58
C TRP A 52 0.79 -4.92 -16.43
N GLY A 53 1.15 -5.52 -15.29
CA GLY A 53 2.54 -5.93 -15.01
C GLY A 53 3.51 -4.81 -14.62
N ILE A 54 3.11 -3.54 -14.67
CA ILE A 54 3.97 -2.40 -14.28
C ILE A 54 4.15 -2.27 -12.76
N GLY A 55 3.87 -3.29 -11.94
CA GLY A 55 4.14 -3.25 -10.49
C GLY A 55 3.34 -2.23 -9.68
N LYS A 56 2.07 -1.96 -10.04
CA LYS A 56 1.17 -1.09 -9.24
C LYS A 56 1.01 -1.59 -7.80
N THR A 57 0.80 -2.89 -7.62
CA THR A 57 0.71 -3.54 -6.31
C THR A 57 2.00 -3.39 -5.52
N SER A 58 3.16 -3.51 -6.17
CA SER A 58 4.46 -3.31 -5.54
C SER A 58 4.67 -1.87 -5.05
N VAL A 59 4.12 -0.87 -5.76
CA VAL A 59 4.09 0.53 -5.28
C VAL A 59 3.24 0.66 -4.03
N LEU A 60 2.04 0.08 -3.99
CA LEU A 60 1.18 0.11 -2.80
C LEU A 60 1.88 -0.52 -1.59
N ARG A 61 2.54 -1.67 -1.77
CA ARG A 61 3.33 -2.30 -0.71
C ARG A 61 4.50 -1.44 -0.26
N LYS A 62 5.16 -0.71 -1.17
CA LYS A 62 6.21 0.24 -0.78
C LYS A 62 5.65 1.40 0.05
N PHE A 63 4.46 1.91 -0.28
CA PHE A 63 3.80 2.96 0.51
C PHE A 63 3.45 2.46 1.93
N GLU A 64 2.96 1.23 2.05
CA GLU A 64 2.74 0.58 3.34
C GLU A 64 4.05 0.49 4.16
N THR A 65 5.13 -0.01 3.57
CA THR A 65 6.45 -0.05 4.23
C THR A 65 6.92 1.34 4.65
N MET A 66 6.76 2.36 3.79
CA MET A 66 7.13 3.73 4.14
C MET A 66 6.30 4.27 5.31
N ALA A 67 4.99 4.06 5.28
CA ALA A 67 4.08 4.51 6.32
C ALA A 67 4.39 3.85 7.66
N LEU A 68 4.65 2.55 7.68
CA LEU A 68 4.86 1.78 8.92
C LEU A 68 6.30 1.86 9.45
N GLU A 69 7.30 1.86 8.56
CA GLU A 69 8.71 1.70 8.95
C GLU A 69 9.52 2.99 8.84
N GLU A 70 9.27 3.83 7.83
CA GLU A 70 10.03 5.08 7.61
C GLU A 70 9.40 6.26 8.38
N PHE A 71 8.08 6.28 8.56
CA PHE A 71 7.34 7.35 9.25
C PHE A 71 6.82 6.96 10.65
N ARG A 72 7.60 6.18 11.40
CA ARG A 72 7.22 5.61 12.71
C ARG A 72 6.70 6.62 13.73
N GLU A 73 7.17 7.86 13.68
CA GLU A 73 6.76 8.93 14.59
C GLU A 73 5.26 9.25 14.49
N ARG A 74 4.61 8.92 13.37
CA ARG A 74 3.22 9.31 13.08
C ARG A 74 2.17 8.29 13.51
N LYS A 75 2.54 7.19 14.18
CA LYS A 75 1.63 6.13 14.68
C LYS A 75 0.57 5.72 13.64
N THR A 76 1.03 5.24 12.51
CA THR A 76 0.22 4.85 11.34
C THR A 76 -0.37 3.45 11.47
N PHE A 77 -1.55 3.26 10.89
CA PHE A 77 -2.17 1.96 10.64
C PHE A 77 -2.40 1.82 9.14
N SER A 78 -2.03 0.67 8.57
CA SER A 78 -2.17 0.38 7.14
C SER A 78 -3.09 -0.82 6.95
N VAL A 79 -3.98 -0.74 5.97
CA VAL A 79 -4.83 -1.84 5.52
C VAL A 79 -4.82 -1.86 4.01
N ILE A 80 -4.57 -3.03 3.44
CA ILE A 80 -4.70 -3.28 2.00
C ILE A 80 -5.90 -4.20 1.81
N VAL A 81 -6.92 -3.67 1.15
CA VAL A 81 -8.12 -4.43 0.79
C VAL A 81 -8.02 -4.81 -0.68
N GLU A 82 -7.93 -6.11 -0.95
CA GLU A 82 -8.01 -6.63 -2.32
C GLU A 82 -9.47 -6.76 -2.73
N LEU A 83 -9.83 -6.06 -3.80
CA LEU A 83 -11.19 -6.05 -4.31
C LEU A 83 -11.36 -7.15 -5.35
N ILE A 84 -12.29 -8.06 -5.08
CA ILE A 84 -12.77 -9.03 -6.07
C ILE A 84 -14.00 -8.42 -6.73
N PRO A 85 -14.21 -8.56 -8.06
CA PRO A 85 -15.39 -8.02 -8.73
C PRO A 85 -16.72 -8.42 -8.06
N ALA A 86 -16.81 -9.66 -7.54
CA ALA A 86 -17.98 -10.16 -6.80
C ALA A 86 -18.29 -9.36 -5.52
N SER A 87 -17.27 -8.75 -4.90
CA SER A 87 -17.36 -7.96 -3.67
C SER A 87 -17.71 -6.48 -3.94
N CYS A 88 -17.68 -6.04 -5.20
CA CYS A 88 -17.77 -4.61 -5.59
C CYS A 88 -19.16 -4.17 -6.05
N ASN A 89 -20.21 -4.94 -5.75
CA ASN A 89 -21.56 -4.66 -6.25
C ASN A 89 -22.29 -3.56 -5.46
N SER A 90 -21.91 -3.33 -4.19
CA SER A 90 -22.44 -2.25 -3.36
C SER A 90 -21.51 -1.97 -2.18
N LEU A 91 -21.63 -0.78 -1.57
CA LEU A 91 -20.89 -0.45 -0.34
C LEU A 91 -21.20 -1.44 0.79
N THR A 92 -22.46 -1.88 0.89
CA THR A 92 -22.88 -2.88 1.89
C THR A 92 -22.17 -4.22 1.67
N SER A 93 -22.00 -4.63 0.41
CA SER A 93 -21.27 -5.86 0.03
C SER A 93 -19.77 -5.76 0.31
N LEU A 94 -19.21 -4.55 0.33
CA LEU A 94 -17.82 -4.31 0.72
C LEU A 94 -17.62 -4.43 2.24
N THR A 95 -18.60 -3.97 3.02
CA THR A 95 -18.54 -3.98 4.49
C THR A 95 -19.00 -5.30 5.14
N SER A 96 -19.65 -6.18 4.39
CA SER A 96 -20.07 -7.48 4.90
C SER A 96 -18.87 -8.40 5.16
N HIS A 97 -18.87 -9.06 6.31
CA HIS A 97 -17.77 -9.83 6.90
C HIS A 97 -17.13 -10.90 5.99
N ASP A 98 -17.83 -11.33 4.94
CA ASP A 98 -17.46 -12.48 4.11
C ASP A 98 -16.66 -12.13 2.84
N SER A 99 -16.54 -10.85 2.46
CA SER A 99 -16.02 -10.47 1.14
C SER A 99 -14.53 -10.09 1.10
N CYS A 100 -13.87 -9.97 2.28
CA CYS A 100 -12.50 -9.47 2.42
C CYS A 100 -11.62 -10.34 3.36
N THR A 101 -11.82 -11.66 3.40
CA THR A 101 -11.16 -12.59 4.36
C THR A 101 -9.78 -13.12 3.96
N ASN A 102 -9.09 -12.52 3.00
CA ASN A 102 -7.64 -12.76 2.83
C ASN A 102 -6.84 -11.83 3.76
N PHE A 103 -7.12 -11.91 5.05
CA PHE A 103 -6.37 -11.23 6.09
C PHE A 103 -5.04 -11.98 6.28
N SER A 104 -3.99 -11.51 5.63
CA SER A 104 -2.61 -11.93 5.91
C SER A 104 -2.18 -11.33 7.25
N GLU A 105 -2.63 -11.93 8.33
CA GLU A 105 -2.12 -11.69 9.67
C GLU A 105 -0.66 -12.19 9.72
N ASN A 106 0.30 -11.31 9.43
CA ASN A 106 1.70 -11.55 9.80
C ASN A 106 1.81 -11.34 11.32
N GLN A 107 1.38 -12.36 12.06
CA GLN A 107 1.70 -12.55 13.47
C GLN A 107 3.22 -12.79 13.60
N LYS A 108 3.81 -12.10 14.58
CA LYS A 108 5.23 -12.15 14.96
C LYS A 108 5.73 -13.55 15.29
#